data_AF-A0AAW9LAU2-F1
#
_entry.id   AF-A0AAW9LAU2-F1
#
_cell.length_a   1.000
_cell.length_b   1.000
_cell.length_c   1.000
_cell.angle_alpha   90.00
_cell.angle_beta   90.00
_cell.angle_gamma   90.00
#
_symmetry.space_group_name_H-M   'P 1'
#
loop_
_entity.id
_entity.type
_entity.pdbx_description
1 polymer ?
#
loop_
_entity_poly.entity_id
_entity_poly.type
_entity_poly.pdbx_seq_one_letter_code
_entity_poly.pdbx_strand_id
1 'polypeptide(L)'
;MGEEKQATFGTDGELRTDEPPAEDEPSDDGGGDGRNDFGEERDDHETKCGASRYTVSSLLQKAVRRSDEETAAWAAWELARSGFAWNFWDRVNLYVVEDLRAGHDVATQIARYEELANERWEPDSWRGRLCAVHAALAAARAPSSREASHADDYFGALSEERARAIEEDREPRYDHPADDLEPGGKFDVIYDMHTYEGKKMDRGSGFFRTHGARVGPEGESELSKQWRLRSMKLQDVDYTQEELTRAITPVLEEAPGTNRRTCSTTRSDRLIPAHDAGPDMSVDSVLVVGATGTQGGAVARHLLERGVEVHALTRSPDGEAATDLSEAGAAVVEGDLDDRERLETLVSAVDGVYCVTTWDEGIETEIERGTRTAEVAADAGVDLFVFSSVTGARDSGVDVFESKGEIEAAIADLDVSATVVRPAYFMQNLEREREAVLDGTLSIPLERGNALQMVDVDDIGAMVATAFANPNAYAGETIELASDELTLEGIGARMADVLDLDLTVEHVSVADYRDAAGDRYGDMYRYLNDEGAASITDLRATHDVDFSRLETYLERAWP
;
A
#
# COMPACT_ATOMS: atom_id res chain seq x y z
N MET A 1 49.00 -28.36 -13.00
CA MET A 1 48.05 -28.32 -11.87
C MET A 1 46.74 -28.78 -12.46
N GLY A 2 46.34 -30.00 -12.13
CA GLY A 2 45.21 -30.68 -12.77
C GLY A 2 43.88 -30.19 -12.23
N GLU A 3 42.87 -30.20 -13.10
CA GLU A 3 41.46 -29.95 -12.82
C GLU A 3 40.98 -30.83 -11.65
N GLU A 4 40.47 -30.20 -10.59
CA GLU A 4 39.76 -30.91 -9.53
C GLU A 4 38.42 -31.40 -10.08
N LYS A 5 38.35 -32.70 -10.40
CA LYS A 5 37.11 -33.39 -10.78
C LYS A 5 36.30 -33.68 -9.52
N GLN A 6 35.04 -33.24 -9.51
CA GLN A 6 34.12 -33.42 -8.37
C GLN A 6 33.52 -34.84 -8.40
N ALA A 7 33.55 -35.53 -7.26
CA ALA A 7 33.03 -36.90 -7.13
C ALA A 7 31.49 -36.94 -7.18
N THR A 8 30.93 -37.93 -7.85
CA THR A 8 29.48 -38.17 -7.93
C THR A 8 29.12 -39.55 -7.37
N PHE A 9 27.88 -39.72 -6.91
CA PHE A 9 27.38 -41.00 -6.41
C PHE A 9 26.54 -41.71 -7.48
N GLY A 10 26.83 -42.99 -7.70
CA GLY A 10 26.01 -43.87 -8.54
C GLY A 10 24.65 -44.18 -7.92
N THR A 11 23.71 -44.67 -8.72
CA THR A 11 22.36 -45.07 -8.29
C THR A 11 22.34 -46.24 -7.29
N ASP A 12 23.47 -46.92 -7.13
CA ASP A 12 23.78 -47.98 -6.18
C ASP A 12 24.53 -47.48 -4.93
N GLY A 13 24.83 -46.18 -4.84
CA GLY A 13 25.52 -45.55 -3.72
C GLY A 13 27.05 -45.63 -3.77
N GLU A 14 27.63 -46.10 -4.88
CA GLU A 14 29.09 -46.11 -5.04
C GLU A 14 29.63 -44.71 -5.40
N LEU A 15 30.69 -44.28 -4.70
CA LEU A 15 31.38 -43.02 -4.97
C LEU A 15 32.26 -43.19 -6.22
N ARG A 16 31.99 -42.44 -7.28
CA ARG A 16 32.74 -42.47 -8.54
C ARG A 16 33.54 -41.19 -8.70
N THR A 17 34.86 -41.32 -8.85
CA THR A 17 35.80 -40.19 -8.93
C THR A 17 36.44 -40.03 -10.31
N ASP A 18 36.24 -40.99 -11.21
CA ASP A 18 36.94 -41.06 -12.50
C ASP A 18 36.02 -40.92 -13.73
N GLU A 19 34.69 -40.83 -13.54
CA GLU A 19 33.72 -40.63 -14.62
C GLU A 19 33.41 -39.14 -14.82
N PRO A 20 33.49 -38.59 -16.05
CA PRO A 20 32.91 -37.27 -16.33
C PRO A 20 31.41 -37.30 -15.99
N PRO A 21 30.80 -36.16 -15.58
CA PRO A 21 29.35 -36.10 -15.42
C PRO A 21 28.72 -36.70 -16.68
N ALA A 22 27.76 -37.61 -16.50
CA ALA A 22 27.11 -38.31 -17.60
C ALA A 22 26.81 -37.29 -18.70
N GLU A 23 27.34 -37.52 -19.90
CA GLU A 23 27.00 -36.72 -21.08
C GLU A 23 25.47 -36.63 -21.06
N ASP A 24 24.96 -35.41 -20.85
CA ASP A 24 23.53 -35.14 -20.90
C ASP A 24 23.04 -35.83 -22.19
N GLU A 25 21.98 -36.64 -22.07
CA GLU A 25 21.36 -37.21 -23.26
C GLU A 25 21.21 -36.09 -24.29
N PRO A 26 21.58 -36.31 -25.56
CA PRO A 26 21.50 -35.28 -26.57
C PRO A 26 20.09 -34.71 -26.51
N SER A 27 19.97 -33.43 -26.18
CA SER A 27 18.68 -32.77 -26.11
C SER A 27 18.03 -32.90 -27.48
N ASP A 28 16.95 -33.68 -27.56
CA ASP A 28 16.19 -33.92 -28.80
C ASP A 28 15.37 -32.68 -29.23
N ASP A 29 15.70 -31.49 -28.70
CA ASP A 29 14.98 -30.24 -28.91
C ASP A 29 15.88 -29.16 -29.54
N GLY A 30 16.19 -29.34 -30.83
CA GLY A 30 16.15 -28.26 -31.81
C GLY A 30 17.28 -27.20 -31.81
N GLY A 31 18.44 -27.45 -31.20
CA GLY A 31 19.64 -26.65 -31.54
C GLY A 31 20.31 -27.23 -32.78
N GLY A 32 19.93 -26.84 -34.01
CA GLY A 32 20.71 -27.39 -35.14
C GLY A 32 20.40 -27.10 -36.61
N ASP A 33 19.29 -26.48 -37.02
CA ASP A 33 19.05 -26.29 -38.48
C ASP A 33 18.91 -24.83 -38.94
N GLY A 34 18.93 -23.86 -38.01
CA GLY A 34 18.75 -22.45 -38.34
C GLY A 34 17.34 -22.10 -38.84
N ARG A 35 16.35 -22.98 -38.66
CA ARG A 35 14.99 -22.79 -39.14
C ARG A 35 14.00 -22.39 -38.04
N ASN A 36 12.89 -21.80 -38.46
CA ASN A 36 11.75 -21.46 -37.61
C ASN A 36 10.79 -22.68 -37.51
N ASP A 37 9.75 -22.57 -36.67
CA ASP A 37 8.77 -23.63 -36.43
C ASP A 37 7.95 -23.97 -37.69
N PHE A 38 8.02 -23.14 -38.73
CA PHE A 38 7.41 -23.36 -40.05
C PHE A 38 8.34 -24.07 -41.04
N GLY A 39 9.59 -24.33 -40.66
CA GLY A 39 10.61 -24.99 -41.49
C GLY A 39 11.31 -24.06 -42.48
N GLU A 40 11.20 -22.74 -42.31
CA GLU A 40 11.85 -21.72 -43.12
C GLU A 40 13.18 -21.30 -42.48
N GLU A 41 14.16 -20.84 -43.28
CA GLU A 41 15.44 -20.32 -42.77
C GLU A 41 15.20 -19.01 -42.01
N ARG A 42 15.76 -18.90 -40.79
CA ARG A 42 15.55 -17.74 -39.91
C ARG A 42 16.43 -16.56 -40.28
N ASP A 43 15.87 -15.36 -40.20
CA ASP A 43 16.65 -14.12 -40.19
C ASP A 43 17.43 -13.96 -38.87
N ASP A 44 18.51 -13.16 -38.88
CA ASP A 44 19.43 -12.91 -37.74
C ASP A 44 18.73 -12.46 -36.43
N HIS A 45 17.51 -11.92 -36.52
CA HIS A 45 16.74 -11.43 -35.39
C HIS A 45 15.39 -12.13 -35.22
N GLU A 46 15.16 -13.20 -35.97
CA GLU A 46 13.91 -13.96 -35.94
C GLU A 46 13.99 -15.07 -34.88
N THR A 47 12.97 -15.14 -34.04
CA THR A 47 12.78 -16.22 -33.09
C THR A 47 12.20 -17.44 -33.79
N LYS A 48 12.17 -18.59 -33.13
CA LYS A 48 11.65 -19.82 -33.74
C LYS A 48 10.16 -19.74 -34.07
N CYS A 49 9.37 -18.95 -33.35
CA CYS A 49 7.95 -18.74 -33.69
C CYS A 49 7.72 -17.81 -34.90
N GLY A 50 8.79 -17.31 -35.54
CA GLY A 50 8.72 -16.41 -36.70
C GLY A 50 8.56 -14.93 -36.36
N ALA A 51 8.60 -14.56 -35.08
CA ALA A 51 8.56 -13.17 -34.64
C ALA A 51 9.96 -12.56 -34.54
N SER A 52 10.07 -11.24 -34.60
CA SER A 52 11.32 -10.57 -34.26
C SER A 52 11.59 -10.66 -32.75
N ARG A 53 12.84 -10.91 -32.35
CA ARG A 53 13.28 -10.89 -30.95
C ARG A 53 12.93 -9.58 -30.24
N TYR A 54 12.92 -8.45 -30.95
CA TYR A 54 12.55 -7.15 -30.38
C TYR A 54 11.07 -7.11 -30.00
N THR A 55 10.21 -7.73 -30.81
CA THR A 55 8.76 -7.85 -30.54
C THR A 55 8.53 -8.73 -29.31
N VAL A 56 9.18 -9.90 -29.25
CA VAL A 56 9.05 -10.82 -28.11
C VAL A 56 9.61 -10.19 -26.82
N SER A 57 10.73 -9.48 -26.89
CA SER A 57 11.28 -8.73 -25.75
C SER A 57 10.36 -7.60 -25.28
N SER A 58 9.71 -6.89 -26.21
CA SER A 58 8.74 -5.85 -25.89
C SER A 58 7.44 -6.41 -25.31
N LEU A 59 7.03 -7.61 -25.73
CA LEU A 59 5.92 -8.35 -25.16
C LEU A 59 6.24 -8.75 -23.73
N LEU A 60 7.42 -9.32 -23.48
CA LEU A 60 7.89 -9.69 -22.16
C LEU A 60 7.83 -8.52 -21.18
N GLN A 61 8.32 -7.33 -21.57
CA GLN A 61 8.26 -6.15 -20.69
C GLN A 61 6.82 -5.80 -20.29
N LYS A 62 5.90 -5.80 -21.27
CA LYS A 62 4.50 -5.48 -21.01
C LYS A 62 3.80 -6.55 -20.18
N ALA A 63 4.20 -7.81 -20.34
CA ALA A 63 3.67 -8.92 -19.56
C ALA A 63 4.10 -8.80 -18.10
N VAL A 64 5.40 -8.57 -17.84
CA VAL A 64 5.92 -8.32 -16.48
C VAL A 64 5.20 -7.14 -15.82
N ARG A 65 5.05 -6.01 -16.53
CA ARG A 65 4.33 -4.81 -16.04
C ARG A 65 2.85 -5.03 -15.70
N ARG A 66 2.24 -6.06 -16.26
CA ARG A 66 0.81 -6.37 -16.08
C ARG A 66 0.62 -7.62 -15.23
N SER A 67 1.70 -8.15 -14.66
CA SER A 67 1.72 -9.41 -13.93
C SER A 67 1.10 -10.58 -14.72
N ASP A 68 1.26 -10.55 -16.05
CA ASP A 68 0.83 -11.62 -16.96
C ASP A 68 1.90 -12.71 -16.99
N GLU A 69 1.77 -13.67 -16.07
CA GLU A 69 2.70 -14.77 -15.88
C GLU A 69 2.83 -15.68 -17.11
N GLU A 70 1.71 -15.99 -17.76
CA GLU A 70 1.67 -16.91 -18.90
C GLU A 70 2.44 -16.31 -20.09
N THR A 71 2.12 -15.06 -20.43
CA THR A 71 2.79 -14.35 -21.52
C THR A 71 4.27 -14.12 -21.20
N ALA A 72 4.61 -13.78 -19.95
CA ALA A 72 5.99 -13.58 -19.54
C ALA A 72 6.81 -14.88 -19.63
N ALA A 73 6.27 -16.00 -19.13
CA ALA A 73 6.89 -17.31 -19.21
C ALA A 73 7.10 -17.74 -20.67
N TRP A 74 6.09 -17.58 -21.52
CA TRP A 74 6.20 -17.91 -22.94
C TRP A 74 7.26 -17.07 -23.65
N ALA A 75 7.29 -15.75 -23.43
CA ALA A 75 8.24 -14.86 -24.08
C ALA A 75 9.69 -15.15 -23.65
N ALA A 76 9.91 -15.48 -22.37
CA ALA A 76 11.22 -15.89 -21.87
C ALA A 76 11.68 -17.23 -22.47
N TRP A 77 10.78 -18.22 -22.49
CA TRP A 77 11.05 -19.50 -23.12
C TRP A 77 11.37 -19.36 -24.62
N GLU A 78 10.62 -18.51 -25.33
CA GLU A 78 10.79 -18.24 -26.76
C GLU A 78 12.15 -17.60 -27.06
N LEU A 79 12.54 -16.59 -26.28
CA LEU A 79 13.83 -15.93 -26.43
C LEU A 79 14.98 -16.92 -26.15
N ALA A 80 14.87 -17.70 -25.07
CA ALA A 80 15.91 -18.65 -24.69
C ALA A 80 16.10 -19.76 -25.75
N ARG A 81 15.02 -20.45 -26.16
CA ARG A 81 15.09 -21.54 -27.16
C ARG A 81 15.52 -21.08 -28.56
N SER A 82 15.42 -19.78 -28.82
CA SER A 82 15.77 -19.16 -30.11
C SER A 82 17.22 -18.68 -30.16
N GLY A 83 18.00 -18.87 -29.10
CA GLY A 83 19.38 -18.38 -29.01
C GLY A 83 19.50 -16.91 -28.59
N PHE A 84 18.43 -16.32 -28.06
CA PHE A 84 18.38 -14.95 -27.57
C PHE A 84 18.29 -14.86 -26.04
N ALA A 85 18.78 -15.87 -25.32
CA ALA A 85 18.83 -15.87 -23.86
C ALA A 85 19.57 -14.64 -23.30
N TRP A 86 20.66 -14.22 -23.95
CA TRP A 86 21.37 -12.98 -23.58
C TRP A 86 20.47 -11.73 -23.66
N ASN A 87 19.56 -11.68 -24.63
CA ASN A 87 18.62 -10.56 -24.77
C ASN A 87 17.52 -10.63 -23.72
N PHE A 88 17.10 -11.84 -23.32
CA PHE A 88 16.21 -12.01 -22.18
C PHE A 88 16.85 -11.49 -20.88
N TRP A 89 18.07 -11.95 -20.55
CA TRP A 89 18.75 -11.60 -19.30
C TRP A 89 19.07 -10.10 -19.18
N ASP A 90 19.57 -9.48 -20.25
CA ASP A 90 19.79 -8.02 -20.30
C ASP A 90 18.51 -7.23 -20.00
N ARG A 91 17.38 -7.73 -20.52
CA ARG A 91 16.10 -7.03 -20.43
C ARG A 91 15.40 -7.25 -19.11
N VAL A 92 15.40 -8.47 -18.58
CA VAL A 92 14.78 -8.75 -17.27
C VAL A 92 15.49 -8.00 -16.15
N ASN A 93 16.84 -7.87 -16.21
CA ASN A 93 17.59 -7.05 -15.27
C ASN A 93 17.23 -5.56 -15.34
N LEU A 94 16.95 -5.03 -16.54
CA LEU A 94 16.43 -3.66 -16.66
C LEU A 94 15.03 -3.55 -16.04
N TYR A 95 14.15 -4.52 -16.29
CA TYR A 95 12.77 -4.49 -15.76
C TYR A 95 12.75 -4.50 -14.23
N VAL A 96 13.67 -5.23 -13.61
CA VAL A 96 13.84 -5.24 -12.15
C VAL A 96 14.06 -3.84 -11.56
N VAL A 97 14.75 -2.96 -12.30
CA VAL A 97 15.05 -1.60 -11.83
C VAL A 97 14.00 -0.59 -12.30
N GLU A 98 13.46 -0.78 -13.51
CA GLU A 98 12.52 0.18 -14.14
C GLU A 98 11.07 -0.02 -13.67
N ASP A 99 10.67 -1.29 -13.51
CA ASP A 99 9.27 -1.73 -13.53
C ASP A 99 8.83 -2.50 -12.26
N LEU A 100 9.74 -2.78 -11.32
CA LEU A 100 9.44 -3.49 -10.06
C LEU A 100 9.74 -2.64 -8.82
N ARG A 101 9.06 -2.95 -7.71
CA ARG A 101 9.20 -2.22 -6.43
C ARG A 101 10.63 -2.30 -5.87
N ALA A 102 11.17 -1.16 -5.49
CA ALA A 102 12.47 -1.04 -4.84
C ALA A 102 12.51 -1.82 -3.52
N GLY A 103 13.64 -2.47 -3.25
CA GLY A 103 13.83 -3.26 -2.02
C GLY A 103 13.22 -4.66 -2.05
N HIS A 104 12.56 -5.08 -3.13
CA HIS A 104 12.03 -6.44 -3.26
C HIS A 104 13.13 -7.46 -3.60
N ASP A 105 13.06 -8.67 -3.01
CA ASP A 105 14.09 -9.72 -3.13
C ASP A 105 14.18 -10.37 -4.53
N VAL A 106 13.26 -10.03 -5.44
CA VAL A 106 13.19 -10.58 -6.81
C VAL A 106 14.48 -10.36 -7.60
N ALA A 107 15.16 -9.23 -7.38
CA ALA A 107 16.44 -8.94 -8.02
C ALA A 107 17.48 -10.02 -7.72
N THR A 108 17.56 -10.44 -6.45
CA THR A 108 18.48 -11.49 -6.01
C THR A 108 18.10 -12.86 -6.57
N GLN A 109 16.80 -13.17 -6.67
CA GLN A 109 16.33 -14.40 -7.28
C GLN A 109 16.66 -14.48 -8.77
N ILE A 110 16.40 -13.41 -9.51
CA ILE A 110 16.69 -13.32 -10.95
C ILE A 110 18.20 -13.44 -11.21
N ALA A 111 19.02 -12.73 -10.43
CA ALA A 111 20.49 -12.85 -10.51
C ALA A 111 20.95 -14.31 -10.30
N ARG A 112 20.32 -15.04 -9.38
CA ARG A 112 20.64 -16.45 -9.15
C ARG A 112 20.26 -17.35 -10.32
N TYR A 113 19.11 -17.11 -10.95
CA TYR A 113 18.71 -17.87 -12.15
C TYR A 113 19.62 -17.57 -13.33
N GLU A 114 20.05 -16.33 -13.50
CA GLU A 114 21.00 -15.91 -14.53
C GLU A 114 22.36 -16.60 -14.36
N GLU A 115 22.91 -16.59 -13.14
CA GLU A 115 24.16 -17.29 -12.80
C GLU A 115 24.06 -18.79 -13.15
N LEU A 116 22.97 -19.45 -12.76
CA LEU A 116 22.74 -20.86 -13.09
C LEU A 116 22.65 -21.10 -14.61
N ALA A 117 21.98 -20.20 -15.34
CA ALA A 117 21.78 -20.31 -16.78
C ALA A 117 23.04 -20.03 -17.61
N ASN A 118 23.99 -19.24 -17.08
CA ASN A 118 25.18 -18.79 -17.82
C ASN A 118 26.47 -19.46 -17.35
N GLU A 119 26.58 -19.83 -16.07
CA GLU A 119 27.81 -20.39 -15.49
C GLU A 119 27.73 -21.90 -15.28
N ARG A 120 26.52 -22.45 -15.07
CA ARG A 120 26.34 -23.88 -14.77
C ARG A 120 25.75 -24.68 -15.92
N TRP A 121 24.86 -24.09 -16.71
CA TRP A 121 24.15 -24.76 -17.81
C TRP A 121 24.29 -23.98 -19.12
N GLU A 122 23.95 -24.60 -20.24
CA GLU A 122 23.86 -23.90 -21.53
C GLU A 122 22.53 -23.11 -21.60
N PRO A 123 22.53 -21.83 -22.02
CA PRO A 123 21.33 -20.98 -21.94
C PRO A 123 20.11 -21.48 -22.72
N ASP A 124 20.32 -22.17 -23.85
CA ASP A 124 19.27 -22.72 -24.70
C ASP A 124 18.92 -24.19 -24.38
N SER A 125 19.67 -24.84 -23.47
CA SER A 125 19.33 -26.17 -22.94
C SER A 125 18.01 -26.16 -22.17
N TRP A 126 17.42 -27.33 -21.93
CA TRP A 126 16.21 -27.43 -21.09
C TRP A 126 16.38 -26.75 -19.72
N ARG A 127 17.53 -26.91 -19.06
CA ARG A 127 17.81 -26.29 -17.75
C ARG A 127 17.97 -24.77 -17.87
N GLY A 128 18.67 -24.29 -18.89
CA GLY A 128 18.81 -22.85 -19.17
C GLY A 128 17.47 -22.17 -19.46
N ARG A 129 16.60 -22.82 -20.25
CA ARG A 129 15.23 -22.35 -20.51
C ARG A 129 14.38 -22.31 -19.25
N LEU A 130 14.50 -23.29 -18.35
CA LEU A 130 13.80 -23.28 -17.07
C LEU A 130 14.24 -22.10 -16.20
N CYS A 131 15.54 -21.79 -16.13
CA CYS A 131 16.00 -20.58 -15.44
C CYS A 131 15.36 -19.31 -16.00
N ALA A 132 15.31 -19.16 -17.33
CA ALA A 132 14.70 -17.99 -17.96
C ALA A 132 13.20 -17.89 -17.63
N VAL A 133 12.47 -19.00 -17.70
CA VAL A 133 11.05 -19.06 -17.33
C VAL A 133 10.84 -18.71 -15.85
N HIS A 134 11.64 -19.28 -14.95
CA HIS A 134 11.55 -18.97 -13.52
C HIS A 134 11.83 -17.50 -13.22
N ALA A 135 12.85 -16.91 -13.86
CA ALA A 135 13.15 -15.49 -13.72
C ALA A 135 12.00 -14.61 -14.23
N ALA A 136 11.37 -14.96 -15.35
CA ALA A 136 10.24 -14.22 -15.89
C ALA A 136 8.99 -14.31 -15.00
N LEU A 137 8.71 -15.49 -14.44
CA LEU A 137 7.63 -15.68 -13.47
C LEU A 137 7.89 -14.90 -12.18
N ALA A 138 9.11 -14.94 -11.67
CA ALA A 138 9.51 -14.17 -10.49
C ALA A 138 9.32 -12.66 -10.74
N ALA A 139 9.72 -12.17 -11.90
CA ALA A 139 9.51 -10.77 -12.30
C ALA A 139 8.02 -10.42 -12.41
N ALA A 140 7.20 -11.25 -13.06
CA ALA A 140 5.77 -10.98 -13.23
C ALA A 140 4.98 -11.03 -11.91
N ARG A 141 5.41 -11.86 -10.95
CA ARG A 141 4.80 -11.97 -9.61
C ARG A 141 5.26 -10.88 -8.64
N ALA A 142 6.40 -10.26 -8.90
CA ALA A 142 6.87 -9.19 -8.03
C ALA A 142 5.96 -7.97 -8.16
N PRO A 143 5.72 -7.22 -7.06
CA PRO A 143 4.95 -6.00 -7.11
C PRO A 143 5.53 -5.02 -8.13
N SER A 144 4.73 -4.65 -9.12
CA SER A 144 5.13 -3.69 -10.15
C SER A 144 5.19 -2.28 -9.55
N SER A 145 6.18 -1.49 -9.98
CA SER A 145 6.37 -0.10 -9.55
C SER A 145 7.07 0.69 -10.64
N ARG A 146 6.82 1.99 -10.72
CA ARG A 146 7.60 2.91 -11.57
C ARG A 146 8.24 4.03 -10.76
N GLU A 147 8.42 3.83 -9.47
CA GLU A 147 8.92 4.85 -8.55
C GLU A 147 10.27 5.44 -8.99
N ALA A 148 11.23 4.59 -9.37
CA ALA A 148 12.55 5.05 -9.81
C ALA A 148 12.47 5.82 -11.13
N SER A 149 11.70 5.31 -12.08
CA SER A 149 11.48 5.96 -13.39
C SER A 149 10.79 7.32 -13.24
N HIS A 150 9.72 7.37 -12.44
CA HIS A 150 8.98 8.61 -12.18
C HIS A 150 9.82 9.62 -11.38
N ALA A 151 10.68 9.16 -10.46
CA ALA A 151 11.60 10.02 -9.74
C ALA A 151 12.63 10.66 -10.70
N ASP A 152 13.25 9.88 -11.59
CA ASP A 152 14.18 10.39 -12.61
C ASP A 152 13.51 11.42 -13.53
N ASP A 153 12.32 11.09 -14.05
CA ASP A 153 11.51 11.98 -14.89
C ASP A 153 11.18 13.29 -14.15
N TYR A 154 10.73 13.20 -12.90
CA TYR A 154 10.36 14.36 -12.09
C TYR A 154 11.55 15.27 -11.81
N PHE A 155 12.66 14.73 -11.31
CA PHE A 155 13.84 15.54 -10.98
C PHE A 155 14.54 16.08 -12.22
N GLY A 156 14.50 15.36 -13.34
CA GLY A 156 14.93 15.84 -14.65
C GLY A 156 14.10 17.04 -15.11
N ALA A 157 12.78 16.90 -15.16
CA ALA A 157 11.86 17.98 -15.56
C ALA A 157 11.97 19.22 -14.65
N LEU A 158 12.12 18.99 -13.34
CA LEU A 158 12.33 20.05 -12.35
C LEU A 158 13.64 20.82 -12.62
N SER A 159 14.72 20.10 -12.93
CA SER A 159 16.01 20.72 -13.27
C SER A 159 15.91 21.57 -14.54
N GLU A 160 15.20 21.08 -15.56
CA GLU A 160 14.96 21.81 -16.81
C GLU A 160 14.12 23.08 -16.59
N GLU A 161 13.10 23.02 -15.74
CA GLU A 161 12.26 24.17 -15.40
C GLU A 161 13.08 25.29 -14.75
N ARG A 162 13.95 24.93 -13.80
CA ARG A 162 14.83 25.88 -13.10
C ARG A 162 15.87 26.48 -14.03
N ALA A 163 16.48 25.67 -14.91
CA ALA A 163 17.41 26.17 -15.92
C ALA A 163 16.73 27.20 -16.84
N ARG A 164 15.51 26.89 -17.31
CA ARG A 164 14.72 27.82 -18.13
C ARG A 164 14.34 29.10 -17.37
N ALA A 165 14.02 28.99 -16.08
CA ALA A 165 13.70 30.15 -15.25
C ALA A 165 14.85 31.15 -15.17
N ILE A 166 16.08 30.65 -14.99
CA ILE A 166 17.30 31.46 -14.99
C ILE A 166 17.53 32.14 -16.34
N GLU A 167 17.35 31.41 -17.45
CA GLU A 167 17.49 31.97 -18.80
C GLU A 167 16.47 33.07 -19.10
N GLU A 168 15.27 32.96 -18.54
CA GLU A 168 14.16 33.90 -18.71
C GLU A 168 14.16 35.04 -17.68
N ASP A 169 15.17 35.14 -16.81
CA ASP A 169 15.27 36.11 -15.69
C ASP A 169 14.00 36.13 -14.81
N ARG A 170 13.47 34.93 -14.53
CA ARG A 170 12.30 34.73 -13.67
C ARG A 170 12.62 33.78 -12.53
N GLU A 171 11.84 33.88 -11.47
CA GLU A 171 11.90 32.92 -10.38
C GLU A 171 11.43 31.52 -10.87
N PRO A 172 12.11 30.44 -10.46
CA PRO A 172 11.66 29.09 -10.77
C PRO A 172 10.26 28.85 -10.17
N ARG A 173 9.50 27.98 -10.83
CA ARG A 173 8.15 27.67 -10.37
C ARG A 173 8.16 26.68 -9.21
N TYR A 174 9.19 25.85 -9.17
CA TYR A 174 9.36 24.74 -8.26
C TYR A 174 10.82 24.66 -7.81
N ASP A 175 11.04 24.23 -6.58
CA ASP A 175 12.36 24.04 -6.00
C ASP A 175 12.70 22.55 -5.87
N HIS A 176 13.99 22.24 -5.88
CA HIS A 176 14.43 20.90 -5.50
C HIS A 176 14.10 20.64 -4.03
N PRO A 177 13.90 19.37 -3.64
CA PRO A 177 13.74 19.02 -2.23
C PRO A 177 14.93 19.49 -1.38
N ALA A 178 16.12 19.63 -1.99
CA ALA A 178 17.31 20.24 -1.43
C ALA A 178 17.81 21.41 -2.30
N ASP A 179 17.22 22.58 -2.12
CA ASP A 179 17.49 23.81 -2.86
C ASP A 179 18.47 24.76 -2.15
N ASP A 180 18.45 24.81 -0.82
CA ASP A 180 19.36 25.60 0.02
C ASP A 180 20.41 24.71 0.73
N LEU A 181 21.51 24.47 0.02
CA LEU A 181 22.70 23.80 0.53
C LEU A 181 23.78 24.83 0.90
N GLU A 182 23.44 25.76 1.80
CA GLU A 182 24.37 26.68 2.44
C GLU A 182 24.55 26.40 3.95
N PRO A 183 25.74 26.64 4.54
CA PRO A 183 25.94 26.55 5.98
C PRO A 183 24.98 27.43 6.77
N GLY A 184 24.32 26.87 7.78
CA GLY A 184 23.27 27.53 8.54
C GLY A 184 21.88 27.53 7.89
N GLY A 185 21.74 26.98 6.69
CA GLY A 185 20.47 26.78 5.99
C GLY A 185 19.69 25.56 6.48
N LYS A 186 18.65 25.20 5.74
CA LYS A 186 17.70 24.12 6.08
C LYS A 186 18.37 22.75 6.29
N PHE A 187 19.42 22.46 5.51
CA PHE A 187 20.15 21.20 5.56
C PHE A 187 21.46 21.30 6.35
N ASP A 188 21.58 22.23 7.29
CA ASP A 188 22.84 22.52 8.00
C ASP A 188 23.51 21.31 8.67
N VAL A 189 22.73 20.29 9.03
CA VAL A 189 23.22 19.02 9.59
C VAL A 189 24.20 18.28 8.68
N ILE A 190 24.15 18.48 7.36
CA ILE A 190 25.07 17.84 6.41
C ILE A 190 26.51 18.35 6.56
N TYR A 191 26.71 19.54 7.15
CA TYR A 191 28.03 20.12 7.37
C TYR A 191 28.69 19.56 8.62
N ASP A 192 29.10 18.31 8.54
CA ASP A 192 29.80 17.60 9.61
C ASP A 192 31.29 17.39 9.30
N MET A 193 31.93 16.49 10.04
CA MET A 193 33.34 16.13 9.87
C MET A 193 33.70 15.50 8.52
N HIS A 194 32.73 15.10 7.69
CA HIS A 194 32.93 14.54 6.36
C HIS A 194 32.96 15.61 5.27
N THR A 195 32.46 16.82 5.55
CA THR A 195 32.47 17.94 4.60
C THR A 195 33.60 18.92 4.87
N TYR A 196 34.02 19.67 3.84
CA TYR A 196 35.04 20.70 3.99
C TYR A 196 34.54 21.89 4.84
N GLU A 197 33.31 22.34 4.60
CA GLU A 197 32.71 23.46 5.35
C GLU A 197 32.43 23.07 6.82
N GLY A 198 31.93 21.86 7.10
CA GLY A 198 31.74 21.39 8.47
C GLY A 198 33.04 21.37 9.29
N LYS A 199 34.17 20.98 8.68
CA LYS A 199 35.49 21.06 9.34
C LYS A 199 35.90 22.50 9.66
N LYS A 200 35.59 23.48 8.80
CA LYS A 200 35.86 24.90 9.10
C LYS A 200 34.96 25.43 10.22
N MET A 201 33.77 24.87 10.37
CA MET A 201 32.81 25.19 11.43
C MET A 201 33.14 24.49 12.76
N ASP A 202 34.28 23.81 12.86
CA ASP A 202 34.70 23.03 14.04
C ASP A 202 33.71 21.90 14.40
N ARG A 203 32.97 21.40 13.42
CA ARG A 203 32.00 20.30 13.60
C ARG A 203 32.69 18.95 13.45
N GLY A 204 33.23 18.47 14.56
CA GLY A 204 33.95 17.20 14.65
C GLY A 204 33.07 15.97 14.89
N SER A 205 33.69 14.90 15.40
CA SER A 205 33.01 13.61 15.68
C SER A 205 31.84 13.76 16.66
N GLY A 206 31.92 14.70 17.60
CA GLY A 206 30.82 15.01 18.53
C GLY A 206 29.56 15.46 17.80
N PHE A 207 29.67 16.44 16.90
CA PHE A 207 28.55 16.95 16.10
C PHE A 207 27.93 15.86 15.23
N PHE A 208 28.76 15.07 14.53
CA PHE A 208 28.29 13.95 13.73
C PHE A 208 27.47 12.96 14.58
N ARG A 209 27.95 12.59 15.76
CA ARG A 209 27.27 11.60 16.62
C ARG A 209 25.95 12.09 17.22
N THR A 210 25.79 13.39 17.40
CA THR A 210 24.59 13.99 18.01
C THR A 210 23.61 14.54 16.97
N HIS A 211 24.04 14.78 15.73
CA HIS A 211 23.22 15.39 14.68
C HIS A 211 23.19 14.55 13.39
N GLY A 212 24.35 14.24 12.80
CA GLY A 212 24.43 13.64 11.46
C GLY A 212 24.20 12.12 11.40
N ALA A 213 24.52 11.39 12.47
CA ALA A 213 24.41 9.93 12.53
C ALA A 213 23.20 9.46 13.31
N ARG A 214 22.08 10.16 13.13
CA ARG A 214 20.76 9.79 13.66
C ARG A 214 20.00 8.99 12.60
N VAL A 215 19.09 8.13 13.04
CA VAL A 215 18.31 7.25 12.16
C VAL A 215 16.88 7.76 12.01
N GLY A 216 16.15 7.20 11.05
CA GLY A 216 14.76 7.53 10.75
C GLY A 216 13.78 7.19 11.88
N PRO A 217 12.48 7.37 11.61
CA PRO A 217 11.41 7.28 12.61
C PRO A 217 11.36 5.94 13.36
N GLU A 218 11.74 4.84 12.71
CA GLU A 218 11.76 3.48 13.28
C GLU A 218 12.75 3.36 14.44
N GLY A 219 13.75 4.24 14.48
CA GLY A 219 14.74 4.29 15.54
C GLY A 219 15.72 3.13 15.51
N GLU A 220 16.64 3.16 16.47
CA GLU A 220 17.59 2.08 16.71
C GLU A 220 16.99 1.04 17.66
N SER A 221 17.42 -0.21 17.54
CA SER A 221 17.16 -1.22 18.58
C SER A 221 17.74 -0.77 19.93
N GLU A 222 17.15 -1.22 21.05
CA GLU A 222 17.64 -0.87 22.39
C GLU A 222 19.10 -1.24 22.61
N LEU A 223 19.55 -2.37 22.07
CA LEU A 223 20.95 -2.78 22.16
C LEU A 223 21.87 -1.81 21.40
N SER A 224 21.46 -1.37 20.21
CA SER A 224 22.20 -0.38 19.42
C SER A 224 22.27 0.98 20.12
N LYS A 225 21.16 1.46 20.70
CA LYS A 225 21.13 2.68 21.54
C LYS A 225 22.12 2.58 22.71
N GLN A 226 22.14 1.46 23.42
CA GLN A 226 23.08 1.23 24.52
C GLN A 226 24.54 1.24 24.06
N TRP A 227 24.85 0.59 22.94
CA TRP A 227 26.20 0.58 22.37
C TRP A 227 26.62 1.97 21.90
N ARG A 228 25.70 2.74 21.31
CA ARG A 228 25.93 4.13 20.92
C ARG A 228 26.31 4.99 22.12
N LEU A 229 25.53 4.94 23.20
CA LEU A 229 25.81 5.66 24.44
C LEU A 229 27.15 5.22 25.08
N ARG A 230 27.43 3.92 25.12
CA ARG A 230 28.71 3.40 25.63
C ARG A 230 29.89 3.86 24.79
N SER A 231 29.76 3.83 23.46
CA SER A 231 30.78 4.31 22.53
C SER A 231 31.07 5.79 22.73
N MET A 232 30.03 6.62 22.91
CA MET A 232 30.20 8.05 23.18
C MET A 232 30.90 8.29 24.53
N LYS A 233 30.57 7.53 25.58
CA LYS A 233 31.22 7.63 26.90
C LYS A 233 32.68 7.17 26.92
N LEU A 234 33.12 6.38 25.95
CA LEU A 234 34.51 5.94 25.82
C LEU A 234 35.39 6.96 25.07
N GLN A 235 34.80 7.99 24.47
CA GLN A 235 35.54 9.06 23.83
C GLN A 235 36.03 10.08 24.88
N ASP A 236 37.15 10.73 24.59
CA ASP A 236 37.70 11.83 25.39
C ASP A 236 36.93 13.14 25.08
N VAL A 237 35.60 13.08 25.20
CA VAL A 237 34.65 14.17 24.91
C VAL A 237 33.55 14.17 25.98
N ASP A 238 33.36 15.30 26.65
CA ASP A 238 32.30 15.47 27.65
C ASP A 238 30.96 15.79 26.97
N TYR A 239 30.10 14.78 26.80
CA TYR A 239 28.74 14.94 26.28
C TYR A 239 27.76 15.31 27.40
N THR A 240 26.89 16.28 27.14
CA THR A 240 25.73 16.60 28.00
C THR A 240 24.68 15.50 27.93
N GLN A 241 23.77 15.44 28.90
CA GLN A 241 22.65 14.50 28.86
C GLN A 241 21.72 14.76 27.66
N GLU A 242 21.52 16.03 27.30
CA GLU A 242 20.73 16.41 26.12
C GLU A 242 21.35 15.89 24.82
N GLU A 243 22.68 16.00 24.67
CA GLU A 243 23.40 15.46 23.51
C GLU A 243 23.34 13.93 23.44
N LEU A 244 23.46 13.25 24.58
CA LEU A 244 23.34 11.80 24.66
C LEU A 244 21.93 11.33 24.30
N THR A 245 20.89 12.01 24.80
CA THR A 245 19.50 11.73 24.45
C THR A 245 19.27 11.98 22.96
N ARG A 246 19.66 13.15 22.44
CA ARG A 246 19.49 13.51 21.03
C ARG A 246 20.17 12.51 20.08
N ALA A 247 21.34 11.99 20.46
CA ALA A 247 22.09 11.02 19.67
C ALA A 247 21.38 9.68 19.45
N ILE A 248 20.41 9.32 20.31
CA ILE A 248 19.63 8.08 20.23
C ILE A 248 18.15 8.30 19.91
N THR A 249 17.68 9.55 19.97
CA THR A 249 16.32 9.91 19.58
C THR A 249 16.18 9.83 18.06
N PRO A 250 15.21 9.05 17.53
CA PRO A 250 14.96 8.98 16.10
C PRO A 250 14.67 10.36 15.52
N VAL A 251 15.03 10.54 14.26
CA VAL A 251 14.58 11.69 13.48
C VAL A 251 13.15 11.39 13.07
N LEU A 252 12.21 12.01 13.77
CA LEU A 252 10.85 12.14 13.28
C LEU A 252 10.90 13.15 12.13
N GLU A 253 10.14 12.93 11.05
CA GLU A 253 10.02 13.92 9.99
C GLU A 253 9.48 15.24 10.58
N GLU A 254 10.37 16.18 10.88
CA GLU A 254 10.02 17.58 10.87
C GLU A 254 9.99 17.99 9.40
N ALA A 255 8.79 18.04 8.79
CA ALA A 255 8.58 18.39 7.40
C ALA A 255 9.51 19.55 6.99
N PRO A 256 10.55 19.31 6.17
CA PRO A 256 11.46 20.36 5.79
C PRO A 256 10.71 21.25 4.80
N GLY A 257 10.36 22.46 5.25
CA GLY A 257 9.61 23.50 4.53
C GLY A 257 9.54 23.41 3.02
N THR A 258 8.38 23.03 2.50
CA THR A 258 7.92 23.42 1.17
C THR A 258 7.02 24.63 1.33
N ASN A 259 7.47 25.71 0.72
CA ASN A 259 6.67 26.88 0.44
C ASN A 259 5.37 26.43 -0.23
N ARG A 260 4.23 26.97 0.23
CA ARG A 260 2.91 26.79 -0.39
C ARG A 260 2.98 27.11 -1.88
N ARG A 261 2.98 26.07 -2.72
CA ARG A 261 2.25 26.03 -3.98
C ARG A 261 1.63 24.65 -4.10
N THR A 262 0.31 24.64 -3.98
CA THR A 262 -0.59 23.53 -4.28
C THR A 262 -0.08 22.70 -5.47
N CYS A 263 0.55 21.56 -5.18
CA CYS A 263 0.75 20.53 -6.19
C CYS A 263 -0.47 19.62 -6.09
N SER A 264 -1.45 19.91 -6.95
CA SER A 264 -2.61 19.07 -7.21
C SER A 264 -2.14 17.63 -7.38
N THR A 265 -2.54 16.76 -6.46
CA THR A 265 -2.39 15.31 -6.56
C THR A 265 -2.80 14.87 -7.96
N THR A 266 -1.88 14.23 -8.66
CA THR A 266 -2.07 13.75 -10.03
C THR A 266 -3.10 12.62 -10.02
N ARG A 267 -4.38 12.98 -10.09
CA ARG A 267 -5.41 12.53 -11.03
C ARG A 267 -5.16 11.24 -11.84
N SER A 268 -4.78 10.12 -11.22
CA SER A 268 -4.65 8.82 -11.92
C SER A 268 -5.49 7.65 -11.38
N ASP A 269 -6.25 7.80 -10.29
CA ASP A 269 -7.17 6.75 -9.78
C ASP A 269 -8.61 7.23 -9.63
N ARG A 270 -9.08 8.09 -10.54
CA ARG A 270 -10.53 8.40 -10.60
C ARG A 270 -11.27 7.21 -11.19
N LEU A 271 -11.67 6.33 -10.29
CA LEU A 271 -12.49 5.17 -10.60
C LEU A 271 -13.94 5.57 -10.90
N ILE A 272 -14.39 6.64 -10.24
CA ILE A 272 -15.67 7.30 -10.49
C ILE A 272 -15.38 8.56 -11.32
N PRO A 273 -15.97 8.69 -12.52
CA PRO A 273 -15.79 9.90 -13.31
C PRO A 273 -16.34 11.10 -12.52
N ALA A 274 -15.55 12.17 -12.42
CA ALA A 274 -16.07 13.44 -11.93
C ALA A 274 -17.09 13.93 -12.96
N HIS A 275 -18.38 13.79 -12.65
CA HIS A 275 -19.44 14.42 -13.41
C HIS A 275 -19.28 15.94 -13.35
N ASP A 276 -19.72 16.66 -14.39
CA ASP A 276 -19.64 18.13 -14.46
C ASP A 276 -20.45 18.71 -13.28
N ALA A 277 -19.78 18.93 -12.15
CA ALA A 277 -20.36 19.53 -10.97
C ALA A 277 -20.99 20.86 -11.40
N GLY A 278 -22.31 20.94 -11.30
CA GLY A 278 -23.02 22.21 -11.40
C GLY A 278 -22.42 23.22 -10.42
N PRO A 279 -22.61 24.54 -10.65
CA PRO A 279 -21.98 25.54 -9.80
C PRO A 279 -22.53 25.41 -8.36
N ASP A 280 -21.63 25.11 -7.42
CA ASP A 280 -21.77 25.17 -5.95
C ASP A 280 -22.71 24.10 -5.33
N MET A 281 -22.31 22.82 -5.37
CA MET A 281 -22.97 21.78 -4.54
C MET A 281 -22.87 22.16 -3.05
N SER A 282 -24.00 22.14 -2.34
CA SER A 282 -24.10 22.39 -0.91
C SER A 282 -24.95 21.31 -0.27
N VAL A 283 -24.42 20.62 0.75
CA VAL A 283 -25.14 19.56 1.45
C VAL A 283 -25.53 20.05 2.84
N ASP A 284 -26.79 20.41 3.01
CA ASP A 284 -27.34 20.88 4.28
C ASP A 284 -28.14 19.78 5.01
N SER A 285 -28.53 18.72 4.31
CA SER A 285 -29.26 17.57 4.85
C SER A 285 -28.73 16.24 4.31
N VAL A 286 -28.57 15.24 5.18
CA VAL A 286 -28.00 13.92 4.82
C VAL A 286 -28.84 12.77 5.37
N LEU A 287 -29.17 11.81 4.50
CA LEU A 287 -29.66 10.49 4.92
C LEU A 287 -28.48 9.59 5.28
N VAL A 288 -28.42 9.14 6.53
CA VAL A 288 -27.39 8.22 7.02
C VAL A 288 -27.96 6.81 7.07
N VAL A 289 -27.58 5.98 6.10
CA VAL A 289 -27.86 4.54 6.12
C VAL A 289 -26.91 3.86 7.12
N GLY A 290 -27.44 2.92 7.90
CA GLY A 290 -26.66 2.25 8.96
C GLY A 290 -26.39 3.16 10.17
N ALA A 291 -27.21 4.20 10.38
CA ALA A 291 -27.02 5.20 11.42
C ALA A 291 -26.89 4.63 12.84
N THR A 292 -27.61 3.54 13.16
CA THR A 292 -27.54 2.91 14.49
C THR A 292 -26.35 1.97 14.68
N GLY A 293 -25.51 1.77 13.64
CA GLY A 293 -24.29 0.97 13.71
C GLY A 293 -23.06 1.79 14.11
N THR A 294 -21.92 1.12 14.26
CA THR A 294 -20.67 1.75 14.71
C THR A 294 -20.24 2.90 13.79
N GLN A 295 -20.18 2.67 12.47
CA GLN A 295 -19.76 3.68 11.50
C GLN A 295 -20.80 4.77 11.28
N GLY A 296 -22.03 4.39 10.95
CA GLY A 296 -23.10 5.35 10.68
C GLY A 296 -23.41 6.24 11.89
N GLY A 297 -23.27 5.72 13.11
CA GLY A 297 -23.45 6.51 14.33
C GLY A 297 -22.37 7.57 14.52
N ALA A 298 -21.11 7.27 14.18
CA ALA A 298 -20.04 8.26 14.18
C ALA A 298 -20.28 9.34 13.12
N VAL A 299 -20.62 8.94 11.89
CA VAL A 299 -20.96 9.85 10.79
C VAL A 299 -22.11 10.80 11.18
N ALA A 300 -23.20 10.26 11.73
CA ALA A 300 -24.36 11.06 12.15
C ALA A 300 -23.98 12.13 13.18
N ARG A 301 -23.14 11.79 14.18
CA ARG A 301 -22.70 12.75 15.21
C ARG A 301 -21.83 13.85 14.63
N HIS A 302 -20.84 13.51 13.80
CA HIS A 302 -19.96 14.50 13.15
C HIS A 302 -20.73 15.42 12.19
N LEU A 303 -21.75 14.92 11.51
CA LEU A 303 -22.64 15.74 10.67
C LEU A 303 -23.48 16.72 11.52
N LEU A 304 -24.07 16.25 12.61
CA LEU A 304 -24.83 17.09 13.55
C LEU A 304 -23.97 18.19 14.17
N GLU A 305 -22.72 17.88 14.54
CA GLU A 305 -21.76 18.85 15.08
C GLU A 305 -21.44 19.98 14.10
N ARG A 306 -21.50 19.69 12.79
CA ARG A 306 -21.34 20.68 11.71
C ARG A 306 -22.64 21.40 11.34
N GLY A 307 -23.75 21.09 12.00
CA GLY A 307 -25.05 21.71 11.78
C GLY A 307 -25.81 21.17 10.57
N VAL A 308 -25.42 20.01 10.02
CA VAL A 308 -26.13 19.32 8.94
C VAL A 308 -27.38 18.65 9.52
N GLU A 309 -28.51 18.74 8.82
CA GLU A 309 -29.73 18.03 9.17
C GLU A 309 -29.56 16.52 8.88
N VAL A 310 -29.55 15.70 9.92
CA VAL A 310 -29.33 14.26 9.78
C VAL A 310 -30.65 13.49 9.83
N HIS A 311 -30.93 12.72 8.77
CA HIS A 311 -31.98 11.72 8.71
C HIS A 311 -31.36 10.35 9.00
N ALA A 312 -31.56 9.83 10.21
CA ALA A 312 -30.98 8.57 10.66
C ALA A 312 -31.90 7.40 10.26
N LEU A 313 -31.52 6.64 9.24
CA LEU A 313 -32.28 5.48 8.77
C LEU A 313 -32.10 4.29 9.72
N THR A 314 -33.21 3.72 10.18
CA THR A 314 -33.21 2.49 10.99
C THR A 314 -34.45 1.64 10.76
N ARG A 315 -34.30 0.33 10.95
CA ARG A 315 -35.43 -0.63 11.00
C ARG A 315 -36.13 -0.64 12.36
N SER A 316 -35.56 0.00 13.38
CA SER A 316 -36.06 -0.03 14.76
C SER A 316 -35.97 1.35 15.39
N PRO A 317 -36.93 2.25 15.08
CA PRO A 317 -36.90 3.65 15.52
C PRO A 317 -36.99 3.82 17.04
N ASP A 318 -37.57 2.85 17.75
CA ASP A 318 -37.68 2.85 19.22
C ASP A 318 -36.48 2.19 19.93
N GLY A 319 -35.42 1.84 19.20
CA GLY A 319 -34.20 1.24 19.77
C GLY A 319 -33.38 2.25 20.58
N GLU A 320 -32.51 1.74 21.46
CA GLU A 320 -31.61 2.57 22.29
C GLU A 320 -30.72 3.48 21.43
N ALA A 321 -29.97 2.93 20.47
CA ALA A 321 -29.13 3.71 19.57
C ALA A 321 -29.91 4.74 18.72
N ALA A 322 -31.17 4.43 18.35
CA ALA A 322 -32.03 5.38 17.64
C ALA A 322 -32.48 6.51 18.57
N THR A 323 -32.81 6.20 19.82
CA THR A 323 -33.15 7.18 20.85
C THR A 323 -31.96 8.10 21.11
N ASP A 324 -30.75 7.57 21.26
CA ASP A 324 -29.52 8.35 21.48
C ASP A 324 -29.26 9.33 20.33
N LEU A 325 -29.46 8.90 19.08
CA LEU A 325 -29.33 9.77 17.91
C LEU A 325 -30.42 10.85 17.87
N SER A 326 -31.65 10.51 18.26
CA SER A 326 -32.74 11.48 18.36
C SER A 326 -32.44 12.54 19.43
N GLU A 327 -31.91 12.13 20.59
CA GLU A 327 -31.50 13.03 21.67
C GLU A 327 -30.31 13.92 21.26
N ALA A 328 -29.42 13.40 20.41
CA ALA A 328 -28.33 14.17 19.80
C ALA A 328 -28.82 15.17 18.71
N GLY A 329 -30.06 15.04 18.23
CA GLY A 329 -30.68 15.97 17.29
C GLY A 329 -30.96 15.41 15.89
N ALA A 330 -30.73 14.12 15.64
CA ALA A 330 -31.09 13.50 14.37
C ALA A 330 -32.60 13.27 14.24
N ALA A 331 -33.11 13.40 13.01
CA ALA A 331 -34.43 12.92 12.64
C ALA A 331 -34.36 11.41 12.39
N VAL A 332 -34.84 10.60 13.34
CA VAL A 332 -34.92 9.15 13.17
C VAL A 332 -36.03 8.80 12.20
N VAL A 333 -35.69 8.10 11.11
CA VAL A 333 -36.63 7.69 10.07
C VAL A 333 -36.66 6.17 9.95
N GLU A 334 -37.87 5.61 9.97
CA GLU A 334 -38.07 4.17 9.76
C GLU A 334 -37.97 3.84 8.26
N GLY A 335 -37.18 2.82 7.94
CA GLY A 335 -37.10 2.25 6.60
C GLY A 335 -36.16 1.04 6.52
N ASP A 336 -36.24 0.33 5.40
CA ASP A 336 -35.43 -0.85 5.10
C ASP A 336 -34.80 -0.67 3.71
N LEU A 337 -33.57 -1.16 3.52
CA LEU A 337 -32.88 -1.08 2.24
C LEU A 337 -33.55 -1.95 1.16
N ASP A 338 -34.41 -2.88 1.56
CA ASP A 338 -35.21 -3.72 0.66
C ASP A 338 -36.51 -3.07 0.18
N ASP A 339 -36.90 -1.94 0.77
CA ASP A 339 -38.07 -1.16 0.36
C ASP A 339 -37.65 0.04 -0.52
N ARG A 340 -37.59 -0.21 -1.84
CA ARG A 340 -37.18 0.82 -2.82
C ARG A 340 -38.08 2.06 -2.78
N GLU A 341 -39.40 1.90 -2.69
CA GLU A 341 -40.34 3.03 -2.68
C GLU A 341 -40.13 3.92 -1.44
N ARG A 342 -39.83 3.27 -0.30
CA ARG A 342 -39.50 3.98 0.92
C ARG A 342 -38.16 4.72 0.80
N LEU A 343 -37.13 4.09 0.22
CA LEU A 343 -35.85 4.74 -0.05
C LEU A 343 -35.99 5.95 -0.96
N GLU A 344 -36.73 5.84 -2.07
CA GLU A 344 -36.99 6.96 -2.99
C GLU A 344 -37.64 8.15 -2.27
N THR A 345 -38.58 7.87 -1.37
CA THR A 345 -39.24 8.90 -0.55
C THR A 345 -38.27 9.60 0.40
N LEU A 346 -37.34 8.87 1.01
CA LEU A 346 -36.39 9.42 1.98
C LEU A 346 -35.23 10.15 1.30
N VAL A 347 -34.69 9.58 0.23
CA VAL A 347 -33.56 10.14 -0.52
C VAL A 347 -33.95 11.42 -1.25
N SER A 348 -35.18 11.51 -1.78
CA SER A 348 -35.68 12.76 -2.40
C SER A 348 -35.92 13.91 -1.44
N ALA A 349 -35.79 13.69 -0.12
CA ALA A 349 -35.97 14.70 0.91
C ALA A 349 -34.64 15.26 1.46
N VAL A 350 -33.49 14.81 0.95
CA VAL A 350 -32.16 15.19 1.44
C VAL A 350 -31.22 15.59 0.30
N ASP A 351 -30.16 16.31 0.62
CA ASP A 351 -29.15 16.76 -0.35
C ASP A 351 -28.03 15.73 -0.54
N GLY A 352 -27.76 14.91 0.49
CA GLY A 352 -26.71 13.90 0.45
C GLY A 352 -27.12 12.56 1.08
N VAL A 353 -26.39 11.50 0.74
CA VAL A 353 -26.61 10.17 1.31
C VAL A 353 -25.28 9.56 1.72
N TYR A 354 -25.17 9.12 2.97
CA TYR A 354 -24.12 8.23 3.42
C TYR A 354 -24.63 6.79 3.42
N CYS A 355 -23.90 5.89 2.76
CA CYS A 355 -24.25 4.48 2.66
C CYS A 355 -23.15 3.57 3.20
N VAL A 356 -23.48 2.78 4.22
CA VAL A 356 -22.69 1.63 4.66
C VAL A 356 -23.56 0.38 4.64
N THR A 357 -23.01 -0.70 4.08
CA THR A 357 -23.68 -2.00 3.98
C THR A 357 -22.90 -3.08 4.72
N THR A 358 -23.61 -4.13 5.12
CA THR A 358 -23.09 -5.29 5.86
C THR A 358 -23.52 -6.58 5.18
N TRP A 359 -22.67 -7.60 5.25
CA TRP A 359 -22.90 -8.92 4.64
C TRP A 359 -23.61 -9.92 5.57
N ASP A 360 -24.14 -9.49 6.72
CA ASP A 360 -24.79 -10.36 7.72
C ASP A 360 -25.91 -11.24 7.15
N GLU A 361 -26.60 -10.75 6.11
CA GLU A 361 -27.69 -11.45 5.41
C GLU A 361 -27.24 -12.07 4.07
N GLY A 362 -25.94 -12.01 3.76
CA GLY A 362 -25.32 -12.55 2.55
C GLY A 362 -24.65 -11.49 1.67
N ILE A 363 -23.62 -11.90 0.91
CA ILE A 363 -22.86 -11.03 -0.01
C ILE A 363 -23.76 -10.50 -1.13
N GLU A 364 -24.57 -11.37 -1.74
CA GLU A 364 -25.49 -10.98 -2.82
C GLU A 364 -26.48 -9.91 -2.34
N THR A 365 -27.03 -10.09 -1.13
CA THR A 365 -27.93 -9.11 -0.51
C THR A 365 -27.22 -7.79 -0.17
N GLU A 366 -25.95 -7.84 0.24
CA GLU A 366 -25.14 -6.64 0.45
C GLU A 366 -24.98 -5.83 -0.84
N ILE A 367 -24.61 -6.51 -1.94
CA ILE A 367 -24.44 -5.91 -3.27
C ILE A 367 -25.77 -5.30 -3.76
N GLU A 368 -26.87 -6.05 -3.66
CA GLU A 368 -28.19 -5.57 -4.06
C GLU A 368 -28.61 -4.32 -3.30
N ARG A 369 -28.40 -4.28 -1.97
CA ARG A 369 -28.78 -3.13 -1.13
C ARG A 369 -27.89 -1.92 -1.40
N GLY A 370 -26.59 -2.11 -1.55
CA GLY A 370 -25.64 -1.03 -1.86
C GLY A 370 -25.95 -0.40 -3.21
N THR A 371 -26.06 -1.22 -4.25
CA THR A 371 -26.38 -0.79 -5.61
C THR A 371 -27.75 -0.11 -5.68
N ARG A 372 -28.80 -0.69 -5.07
CA ARG A 372 -30.13 -0.07 -5.03
C ARG A 372 -30.11 1.31 -4.39
N THR A 373 -29.38 1.47 -3.29
CA THR A 373 -29.29 2.77 -2.60
C THR A 373 -28.60 3.80 -3.48
N ALA A 374 -27.53 3.41 -4.19
CA ALA A 374 -26.84 4.29 -5.14
C ALA A 374 -27.72 4.65 -6.35
N GLU A 375 -28.46 3.68 -6.91
CA GLU A 375 -29.42 3.93 -8.00
C GLU A 375 -30.49 4.94 -7.58
N VAL A 376 -31.07 4.78 -6.39
CA VAL A 376 -32.08 5.70 -5.86
C VAL A 376 -31.49 7.10 -5.65
N ALA A 377 -30.25 7.20 -5.18
CA ALA A 377 -29.53 8.46 -5.05
C ALA A 377 -29.30 9.15 -6.41
N ALA A 378 -28.91 8.38 -7.42
CA ALA A 378 -28.75 8.88 -8.79
C ALA A 378 -30.10 9.35 -9.38
N ASP A 379 -31.15 8.54 -9.25
CA ASP A 379 -32.50 8.85 -9.74
C ASP A 379 -33.08 10.12 -9.09
N ALA A 380 -32.78 10.34 -7.81
CA ALA A 380 -33.19 11.53 -7.06
C ALA A 380 -32.33 12.77 -7.35
N GLY A 381 -31.13 12.59 -7.89
CA GLY A 381 -30.19 13.67 -8.17
C GLY A 381 -29.60 14.31 -6.93
N VAL A 382 -29.19 13.50 -5.94
CA VAL A 382 -28.52 14.02 -4.72
C VAL A 382 -27.19 14.69 -5.08
N ASP A 383 -26.81 15.72 -4.31
CA ASP A 383 -25.59 16.49 -4.54
C ASP A 383 -24.32 15.67 -4.23
N LEU A 384 -24.36 14.79 -3.21
CA LEU A 384 -23.25 13.88 -2.93
C LEU A 384 -23.71 12.55 -2.33
N PHE A 385 -23.23 11.45 -2.91
CA PHE A 385 -23.37 10.09 -2.39
C PHE A 385 -22.04 9.61 -1.82
N VAL A 386 -21.95 9.34 -0.51
CA VAL A 386 -20.73 8.83 0.12
C VAL A 386 -20.92 7.35 0.47
N PHE A 387 -20.11 6.48 -0.14
CA PHE A 387 -20.14 5.03 0.13
C PHE A 387 -18.97 4.59 1.00
N SER A 388 -19.26 3.86 2.08
CA SER A 388 -18.27 3.18 2.90
C SER A 388 -17.97 1.80 2.31
N SER A 389 -16.83 1.70 1.64
CA SER A 389 -16.26 0.47 1.12
C SER A 389 -15.28 -0.16 2.14
N VAL A 390 -14.15 -0.71 1.69
CA VAL A 390 -13.06 -1.25 2.49
C VAL A 390 -11.75 -1.15 1.72
N THR A 391 -10.63 -1.01 2.42
CA THR A 391 -9.31 -1.16 1.80
C THR A 391 -9.17 -2.56 1.20
N GLY A 392 -8.69 -2.65 -0.04
CA GLY A 392 -8.62 -3.92 -0.76
C GLY A 392 -9.95 -4.37 -1.36
N ALA A 393 -10.88 -3.46 -1.62
CA ALA A 393 -12.16 -3.79 -2.25
C ALA A 393 -12.06 -4.48 -3.63
N ARG A 394 -10.87 -4.53 -4.25
CA ARG A 394 -10.63 -5.19 -5.54
C ARG A 394 -9.34 -5.98 -5.52
N ASP A 395 -9.35 -7.12 -6.21
CA ASP A 395 -8.18 -7.99 -6.41
C ASP A 395 -7.52 -8.48 -5.10
N SER A 396 -8.23 -8.43 -3.97
CA SER A 396 -7.78 -8.89 -2.65
C SER A 396 -7.88 -10.41 -2.50
N GLY A 397 -8.81 -11.03 -3.25
CA GLY A 397 -9.20 -12.43 -3.08
C GLY A 397 -10.01 -12.69 -1.80
N VAL A 398 -10.55 -11.65 -1.16
CA VAL A 398 -11.43 -11.73 0.01
C VAL A 398 -12.86 -11.43 -0.43
N ASP A 399 -13.75 -12.43 -0.39
CA ASP A 399 -15.11 -12.34 -0.95
C ASP A 399 -15.94 -11.14 -0.43
N VAL A 400 -15.87 -10.85 0.87
CA VAL A 400 -16.55 -9.71 1.51
C VAL A 400 -15.90 -8.35 1.24
N PHE A 401 -14.70 -8.32 0.66
CA PHE A 401 -14.08 -7.06 0.20
C PHE A 401 -14.45 -6.81 -1.25
N GLU A 402 -14.36 -7.85 -2.10
CA GLU A 402 -14.77 -7.80 -3.49
C GLU A 402 -16.25 -7.41 -3.64
N SER A 403 -17.13 -7.81 -2.72
CA SER A 403 -18.54 -7.38 -2.71
C SER A 403 -18.69 -5.86 -2.66
N LYS A 404 -17.81 -5.17 -1.92
CA LYS A 404 -17.79 -3.70 -1.86
C LYS A 404 -17.20 -3.11 -3.15
N GLY A 405 -16.22 -3.77 -3.75
CA GLY A 405 -15.69 -3.41 -5.07
C GLY A 405 -16.72 -3.49 -6.20
N GLU A 406 -17.62 -4.48 -6.14
CA GLU A 406 -18.76 -4.60 -7.05
C GLU A 406 -19.75 -3.44 -6.89
N ILE A 407 -20.06 -3.05 -5.64
CA ILE A 407 -20.89 -1.86 -5.37
C ILE A 407 -20.21 -0.59 -5.88
N GLU A 408 -18.89 -0.42 -5.66
CA GLU A 408 -18.14 0.71 -6.20
C GLU A 408 -18.18 0.76 -7.74
N ALA A 409 -18.10 -0.39 -8.41
CA ALA A 409 -18.22 -0.47 -9.86
C ALA A 409 -19.61 -0.05 -10.32
N ALA A 410 -20.66 -0.51 -9.62
CA ALA A 410 -22.03 -0.09 -9.91
C ALA A 410 -22.22 1.42 -9.72
N ILE A 411 -21.67 2.00 -8.65
CA ILE A 411 -21.71 3.46 -8.41
C ILE A 411 -21.01 4.23 -9.55
N ALA A 412 -19.87 3.74 -10.03
CA ALA A 412 -19.11 4.40 -11.10
C ALA A 412 -19.87 4.47 -12.43
N ASP A 413 -20.80 3.54 -12.67
CA ASP A 413 -21.65 3.49 -13.87
C ASP A 413 -22.91 4.38 -13.77
N LEU A 414 -23.19 4.96 -12.60
CA LEU A 414 -24.35 5.81 -12.35
C LEU A 414 -24.05 7.30 -12.58
N ASP A 415 -25.10 8.06 -12.89
CA ASP A 415 -25.05 9.52 -13.02
C ASP A 415 -25.24 10.18 -11.65
N VAL A 416 -24.27 9.97 -10.73
CA VAL A 416 -24.29 10.50 -9.37
C VAL A 416 -22.91 11.02 -8.96
N SER A 417 -22.86 12.18 -8.32
CA SER A 417 -21.66 12.67 -7.66
C SER A 417 -21.37 11.80 -6.43
N ALA A 418 -20.33 10.97 -6.50
CA ALA A 418 -20.02 10.04 -5.41
C ALA A 418 -18.59 10.16 -4.87
N THR A 419 -18.44 9.90 -3.58
CA THR A 419 -17.14 9.72 -2.89
C THR A 419 -17.12 8.32 -2.29
N VAL A 420 -16.01 7.59 -2.47
CA VAL A 420 -15.82 6.29 -1.83
C VAL A 420 -14.82 6.44 -0.70
N VAL A 421 -15.16 5.97 0.49
CA VAL A 421 -14.24 5.88 1.63
C VAL A 421 -13.95 4.40 1.87
N ARG A 422 -12.67 4.03 1.85
CA ARG A 422 -12.16 2.67 2.06
C ARG A 422 -11.40 2.61 3.37
N PRO A 423 -12.09 2.38 4.50
CA PRO A 423 -11.44 2.31 5.79
C PRO A 423 -10.64 1.01 5.94
N ALA A 424 -9.50 1.13 6.62
CA ALA A 424 -8.63 0.02 7.00
C ALA A 424 -9.21 -0.75 8.22
N TYR A 425 -8.36 -1.48 8.96
CA TYR A 425 -8.81 -2.27 10.12
C TYR A 425 -9.33 -1.38 11.25
N PHE A 426 -10.56 -1.59 11.72
CA PHE A 426 -11.11 -0.71 12.77
C PHE A 426 -10.43 -0.97 14.11
N MET A 427 -10.00 0.09 14.80
CA MET A 427 -9.49 -0.01 16.18
C MET A 427 -10.54 -0.62 17.12
N GLN A 428 -11.82 -0.42 16.83
CA GLN A 428 -12.98 -1.01 17.49
C GLN A 428 -12.98 -2.55 17.47
N ASN A 429 -12.31 -3.17 16.49
CA ASN A 429 -12.23 -4.64 16.43
C ASN A 429 -11.41 -5.23 17.58
N LEU A 430 -10.51 -4.44 18.20
CA LEU A 430 -9.76 -4.85 19.39
C LEU A 430 -10.69 -5.19 20.56
N GLU A 431 -11.93 -4.68 20.56
CA GLU A 431 -12.94 -5.00 21.58
C GLU A 431 -13.20 -6.50 21.70
N ARG A 432 -13.06 -7.24 20.60
CA ARG A 432 -13.19 -8.70 20.56
C ARG A 432 -12.12 -9.40 21.40
N GLU A 433 -10.96 -8.77 21.54
CA GLU A 433 -9.81 -9.26 22.30
C GLU A 433 -9.79 -8.73 23.74
N ARG A 434 -10.79 -7.95 24.17
CA ARG A 434 -10.78 -7.27 25.48
C ARG A 434 -10.57 -8.22 26.64
N GLU A 435 -11.31 -9.34 26.69
CA GLU A 435 -11.19 -10.31 27.78
C GLU A 435 -9.76 -10.89 27.85
N ALA A 436 -9.21 -11.32 26.71
CA ALA A 436 -7.86 -11.88 26.63
C ALA A 436 -6.78 -10.85 27.00
N VAL A 437 -6.93 -9.61 26.53
CA VAL A 437 -6.02 -8.50 26.85
C VAL A 437 -6.03 -8.20 28.35
N LEU A 438 -7.21 -8.13 28.98
CA LEU A 438 -7.32 -7.94 30.43
C LEU A 438 -6.75 -9.12 31.22
N ASP A 439 -6.76 -10.32 30.66
CA ASP A 439 -6.13 -11.53 31.21
C ASP A 439 -4.62 -11.63 30.92
N GLY A 440 -4.05 -10.67 30.20
CA GLY A 440 -2.60 -10.55 29.98
C GLY A 440 -2.08 -11.02 28.62
N THR A 441 -2.95 -11.31 27.65
CA THR A 441 -2.55 -11.80 26.32
C THR A 441 -3.21 -11.01 25.19
N LEU A 442 -2.41 -10.55 24.23
CA LEU A 442 -2.88 -10.05 22.94
C LEU A 442 -2.53 -11.05 21.85
N SER A 443 -3.54 -11.57 21.15
CA SER A 443 -3.38 -12.57 20.10
C SER A 443 -4.14 -12.16 18.84
N ILE A 444 -3.42 -11.77 17.80
CA ILE A 444 -3.98 -11.44 16.49
C ILE A 444 -3.17 -12.21 15.44
N PRO A 445 -3.79 -12.75 14.37
CA PRO A 445 -3.09 -13.47 13.32
C PRO A 445 -2.36 -12.53 12.35
N LEU A 446 -1.41 -11.78 12.90
CA LEU A 446 -0.47 -10.92 12.19
C LEU A 446 0.92 -11.56 12.27
N GLU A 447 1.67 -11.61 11.18
CA GLU A 447 3.02 -12.13 11.13
C GLU A 447 4.02 -11.16 11.75
N ARG A 448 5.17 -11.68 12.20
CA ARG A 448 6.18 -10.86 12.86
C ARG A 448 6.80 -9.87 11.90
N GLY A 449 6.82 -8.60 12.29
CA GLY A 449 7.39 -7.51 11.50
C GLY A 449 6.41 -6.86 10.53
N ASN A 450 5.26 -7.48 10.27
CA ASN A 450 4.20 -6.85 9.49
C ASN A 450 3.46 -5.83 10.35
N ALA A 451 3.10 -4.70 9.74
CA ALA A 451 2.34 -3.64 10.38
C ALA A 451 0.89 -3.69 9.90
N LEU A 452 -0.04 -3.45 10.83
CA LEU A 452 -1.46 -3.39 10.58
C LEU A 452 -1.88 -1.92 10.49
N GLN A 453 -2.39 -1.51 9.33
CA GLN A 453 -3.06 -0.23 9.19
C GLN A 453 -4.43 -0.27 9.86
N MET A 454 -4.66 0.68 10.75
CA MET A 454 -5.88 0.80 11.53
C MET A 454 -6.52 2.18 11.37
N VAL A 455 -7.83 2.24 11.58
CA VAL A 455 -8.58 3.50 11.60
C VAL A 455 -9.54 3.50 12.79
N ASP A 456 -9.65 4.64 13.46
CA ASP A 456 -10.71 4.86 14.43
C ASP A 456 -12.01 5.17 13.69
N VAL A 457 -13.11 4.47 14.02
CA VAL A 457 -14.42 4.77 13.43
C VAL A 457 -14.86 6.22 13.65
N ASP A 458 -14.39 6.89 14.71
CA ASP A 458 -14.63 8.33 14.89
C ASP A 458 -14.00 9.17 13.77
N ASP A 459 -12.80 8.80 13.32
CA ASP A 459 -12.11 9.46 12.20
C ASP A 459 -12.83 9.21 10.86
N ILE A 460 -13.47 8.05 10.69
CA ILE A 460 -14.35 7.79 9.53
C ILE A 460 -15.50 8.80 9.52
N GLY A 461 -16.12 9.02 10.68
CA GLY A 461 -17.16 10.04 10.86
C GLY A 461 -16.69 11.44 10.47
N ALA A 462 -15.53 11.85 10.98
CA ALA A 462 -14.94 13.15 10.70
C ALA A 462 -14.59 13.33 9.20
N MET A 463 -14.06 12.28 8.57
CA MET A 463 -13.70 12.28 7.14
C MET A 463 -14.95 12.39 6.25
N VAL A 464 -15.99 11.61 6.53
CA VAL A 464 -17.26 11.67 5.79
C VAL A 464 -17.92 13.05 5.95
N ALA A 465 -17.96 13.60 7.17
CA ALA A 465 -18.47 14.94 7.41
C ALA A 465 -17.65 16.03 6.69
N THR A 466 -16.33 15.82 6.53
CA THR A 466 -15.45 16.69 5.74
C THR A 466 -15.74 16.61 4.25
N ALA A 467 -16.07 15.42 3.74
CA ALA A 467 -16.49 15.22 2.35
C ALA A 467 -17.79 15.97 2.04
N PHE A 468 -18.81 15.83 2.89
CA PHE A 468 -20.09 16.55 2.74
C PHE A 468 -19.96 18.06 2.91
N ALA A 469 -19.03 18.55 3.74
CA ALA A 469 -18.77 19.98 3.87
C ALA A 469 -18.06 20.58 2.63
N ASN A 470 -17.43 19.76 1.80
CA ASN A 470 -16.67 20.18 0.62
C ASN A 470 -17.01 19.31 -0.60
N PRO A 471 -18.29 19.16 -0.98
CA PRO A 471 -18.72 18.12 -1.92
C PRO A 471 -18.05 18.26 -3.30
N ASN A 472 -17.79 19.49 -3.74
CA ASN A 472 -17.08 19.77 -5.00
C ASN A 472 -15.62 19.27 -5.01
N ALA A 473 -14.97 19.18 -3.84
CA ALA A 473 -13.59 18.71 -3.72
C ALA A 473 -13.50 17.18 -3.63
N TYR A 474 -14.56 16.52 -3.15
CA TYR A 474 -14.58 15.09 -2.86
C TYR A 474 -15.40 14.26 -3.86
N ALA A 475 -16.21 14.90 -4.72
CA ALA A 475 -16.92 14.20 -5.79
C ALA A 475 -15.93 13.56 -6.79
N GLY A 476 -16.13 12.26 -7.03
CA GLY A 476 -15.28 11.41 -7.85
C GLY A 476 -14.01 10.91 -7.16
N GLU A 477 -13.81 11.21 -5.88
CA GLU A 477 -12.62 10.79 -5.12
C GLU A 477 -12.86 9.46 -4.39
N THR A 478 -11.81 8.64 -4.34
CA THR A 478 -11.74 7.42 -3.54
C THR A 478 -10.64 7.59 -2.50
N ILE A 479 -10.97 7.38 -1.23
CA ILE A 479 -10.10 7.67 -0.09
C ILE A 479 -9.80 6.38 0.65
N GLU A 480 -8.58 5.85 0.50
CA GLU A 480 -8.04 4.83 1.40
C GLU A 480 -7.78 5.47 2.76
N LEU A 481 -8.35 4.93 3.84
CA LEU A 481 -8.45 5.60 5.13
C LEU A 481 -7.85 4.76 6.26
N ALA A 482 -6.69 5.19 6.73
CA ALA A 482 -6.03 4.70 7.94
C ALA A 482 -5.57 5.89 8.80
N SER A 483 -5.60 5.74 10.12
CA SER A 483 -5.18 6.77 11.08
C SER A 483 -3.92 6.39 11.86
N ASP A 484 -3.60 5.09 11.94
CA ASP A 484 -2.38 4.57 12.56
C ASP A 484 -1.89 3.28 11.88
N GLU A 485 -0.62 2.94 12.07
CA GLU A 485 0.00 1.74 11.51
C GLU A 485 1.04 1.18 12.49
N LEU A 486 0.81 -0.05 12.98
CA LEU A 486 1.63 -0.65 14.02
C LEU A 486 1.80 -2.16 13.82
N THR A 487 2.97 -2.68 14.14
CA THR A 487 3.14 -4.14 14.28
C THR A 487 2.37 -4.66 15.48
N LEU A 488 2.15 -5.98 15.57
CA LEU A 488 1.45 -6.57 16.71
C LEU A 488 2.17 -6.28 18.03
N GLU A 489 3.51 -6.32 18.05
CA GLU A 489 4.30 -5.89 19.19
C GLU A 489 4.09 -4.41 19.53
N GLY A 490 3.96 -3.54 18.52
CA GLY A 490 3.62 -2.12 18.69
C GLY A 490 2.25 -1.93 19.33
N ILE A 491 1.22 -2.61 18.82
CA ILE A 491 -0.15 -2.60 19.38
C ILE A 491 -0.11 -3.05 20.84
N GLY A 492 0.53 -4.20 21.11
CA GLY A 492 0.66 -4.74 22.47
C GLY A 492 1.39 -3.79 23.41
N ALA A 493 2.45 -3.13 22.95
CA ALA A 493 3.17 -2.14 23.75
C ALA A 493 2.31 -0.91 24.08
N ARG A 494 1.50 -0.41 23.13
CA ARG A 494 0.59 0.73 23.38
C ARG A 494 -0.54 0.36 24.32
N MET A 495 -1.13 -0.82 24.14
CA MET A 495 -2.16 -1.32 25.07
C MET A 495 -1.60 -1.53 26.48
N ALA A 496 -0.39 -2.10 26.61
CA ALA A 496 0.26 -2.30 27.90
C ALA A 496 0.50 -0.97 28.64
N ASP A 497 0.98 0.05 27.92
CA ASP A 497 1.28 1.37 28.47
C ASP A 497 0.01 2.13 28.89
N VAL A 498 -1.00 2.20 28.01
CA VAL A 498 -2.24 2.95 28.28
C VAL A 498 -3.08 2.28 29.37
N LEU A 499 -3.14 0.94 29.38
CA LEU A 499 -4.00 0.18 30.31
C LEU A 499 -3.29 -0.21 31.61
N ASP A 500 -1.99 0.08 31.75
CA ASP A 500 -1.14 -0.35 32.87
C ASP A 500 -1.20 -1.89 33.09
N LEU A 501 -0.99 -2.64 32.00
CA LEU A 501 -1.06 -4.11 31.97
C LEU A 501 0.27 -4.76 31.57
N ASP A 502 0.58 -5.90 32.20
CA ASP A 502 1.63 -6.80 31.72
C ASP A 502 1.06 -7.68 30.57
N LEU A 503 1.31 -7.29 29.32
CA LEU A 503 0.83 -8.01 28.14
C LEU A 503 1.88 -8.92 27.51
N THR A 504 1.48 -10.15 27.22
CA THR A 504 2.20 -11.07 26.34
C THR A 504 1.60 -11.01 24.95
N VAL A 505 2.43 -10.75 23.94
CA VAL A 505 2.01 -10.71 22.53
C VAL A 505 2.26 -12.07 21.88
N GLU A 506 1.19 -12.66 21.34
CA GLU A 506 1.21 -13.96 20.68
C GLU A 506 0.80 -13.82 19.21
N HIS A 507 1.65 -14.32 18.31
CA HIS A 507 1.34 -14.39 16.89
C HIS A 507 0.69 -15.73 16.60
N VAL A 508 -0.55 -15.69 16.11
CA VAL A 508 -1.25 -16.88 15.60
C VAL A 508 -0.97 -16.97 14.10
N SER A 509 -0.66 -18.16 13.58
CA SER A 509 -0.49 -18.30 12.14
C SER A 509 -1.83 -18.10 11.42
N VAL A 510 -1.82 -17.48 10.24
CA VAL A 510 -3.04 -17.32 9.42
C VAL A 510 -3.70 -18.68 9.13
N ALA A 511 -2.90 -19.74 8.97
CA ALA A 511 -3.39 -21.10 8.78
C ALA A 511 -4.16 -21.62 10.01
N ASP A 512 -3.60 -21.50 11.21
CA ASP A 512 -4.28 -21.94 12.44
C ASP A 512 -5.55 -21.12 12.71
N TYR A 513 -5.50 -19.82 12.43
CA TYR A 513 -6.66 -18.95 12.56
C TYR A 513 -7.75 -19.30 11.54
N ARG A 514 -7.37 -19.64 10.30
CA ARG A 514 -8.31 -20.14 9.28
C ARG A 514 -9.01 -21.42 9.74
N ASP A 515 -8.27 -22.37 10.32
CA ASP A 515 -8.85 -23.62 10.84
C ASP A 515 -9.86 -23.36 11.98
N ALA A 516 -9.62 -22.33 12.80
CA ALA A 516 -10.47 -21.97 13.93
C ALA A 516 -11.69 -21.09 13.54
N ALA A 517 -11.49 -20.10 12.67
CA ALA A 517 -12.46 -19.06 12.36
C ALA A 517 -13.12 -19.21 10.97
N GLY A 518 -12.57 -20.07 10.11
CA GLY A 518 -13.04 -20.34 8.75
C GLY A 518 -12.27 -19.60 7.65
N ASP A 519 -12.45 -20.06 6.41
CA ASP A 519 -11.72 -19.62 5.21
C ASP A 519 -11.70 -18.10 5.05
N ARG A 520 -12.88 -17.46 5.14
CA ARG A 520 -13.06 -16.01 4.97
C ARG A 520 -12.17 -15.19 5.90
N TYR A 521 -12.10 -15.55 7.18
CA TYR A 521 -11.27 -14.83 8.14
C TYR A 521 -9.78 -15.11 7.91
N GLY A 522 -9.43 -16.32 7.46
CA GLY A 522 -8.08 -16.63 7.00
C GLY A 522 -7.67 -15.79 5.78
N ASP A 523 -8.54 -15.63 4.79
CA ASP A 523 -8.28 -14.81 3.61
C ASP A 523 -8.12 -13.32 3.95
N MET A 524 -8.99 -12.81 4.85
CA MET A 524 -8.89 -11.45 5.35
C MET A 524 -7.55 -11.19 6.04
N TYR A 525 -7.13 -12.05 6.97
CA TYR A 525 -5.86 -11.85 7.66
C TYR A 525 -4.63 -12.15 6.79
N ARG A 526 -4.75 -12.99 5.75
CA ARG A 526 -3.72 -13.06 4.71
C ARG A 526 -3.55 -11.70 4.03
N TYR A 527 -4.65 -11.09 3.57
CA TYR A 527 -4.60 -9.76 2.95
C TYR A 527 -4.00 -8.69 3.89
N LEU A 528 -4.45 -8.64 5.15
CA LEU A 528 -3.93 -7.69 6.16
C LEU A 528 -2.44 -7.88 6.50
N ASN A 529 -1.85 -9.04 6.19
CA ASN A 529 -0.42 -9.26 6.36
C ASN A 529 0.41 -8.82 5.14
N ASP A 530 -0.18 -8.87 3.95
CA ASP A 530 0.53 -8.66 2.70
C ASP A 530 0.47 -7.19 2.22
N GLU A 531 -0.59 -6.45 2.58
CA GLU A 531 -0.95 -5.17 1.95
C GLU A 531 -1.22 -4.04 2.97
N GLY A 532 -0.63 -2.87 2.73
CA GLY A 532 -1.00 -1.59 3.34
C GLY A 532 -1.29 -0.58 2.22
N ALA A 533 -2.47 0.04 2.22
CA ALA A 533 -2.94 0.81 1.06
C ALA A 533 -2.99 2.32 1.30
N ALA A 534 -3.19 2.78 2.54
CA ALA A 534 -3.38 4.19 2.84
C ALA A 534 -2.04 4.88 3.12
N SER A 535 -1.86 6.09 2.57
CA SER A 535 -0.79 7.01 2.97
C SER A 535 -1.28 7.88 4.13
N ILE A 536 -1.00 7.47 5.36
CA ILE A 536 -1.43 8.18 6.59
C ILE A 536 -0.87 9.61 6.63
N THR A 537 0.36 9.80 6.15
CA THR A 537 0.99 11.12 6.05
C THR A 537 0.21 12.04 5.10
N ASP A 538 -0.20 11.54 3.93
CA ASP A 538 -0.97 12.34 2.97
C ASP A 538 -2.38 12.63 3.47
N LEU A 539 -3.03 11.68 4.14
CA LEU A 539 -4.35 11.88 4.77
C LEU A 539 -4.30 13.03 5.77
N ARG A 540 -3.33 13.01 6.69
CA ARG A 540 -3.10 14.06 7.69
C ARG A 540 -2.72 15.40 7.08
N ALA A 541 -2.06 15.41 5.92
CA ALA A 541 -1.64 16.64 5.25
C ALA A 541 -2.75 17.27 4.40
N THR A 542 -3.67 16.45 3.86
CA THR A 542 -4.62 16.86 2.82
C THR A 542 -6.01 17.12 3.37
N HIS A 543 -6.41 16.43 4.44
CA HIS A 543 -7.76 16.52 4.98
C HIS A 543 -7.77 17.21 6.33
N ASP A 544 -8.77 18.06 6.55
CA ASP A 544 -8.99 18.79 7.81
C ASP A 544 -9.65 17.86 8.85
N VAL A 545 -8.94 16.79 9.20
CA VAL A 545 -9.33 15.76 10.16
C VAL A 545 -8.15 15.49 11.09
N ASP A 546 -8.39 15.55 12.39
CA ASP A 546 -7.40 15.20 13.40
C ASP A 546 -7.40 13.68 13.63
N PHE A 547 -6.66 12.97 12.79
CA PHE A 547 -6.64 11.50 12.78
C PHE A 547 -6.05 10.92 14.07
N SER A 548 -6.87 10.14 14.75
CA SER A 548 -6.58 9.49 16.03
C SER A 548 -5.47 8.45 15.89
N ARG A 549 -4.54 8.44 16.86
CA ARG A 549 -3.63 7.31 17.08
C ARG A 549 -4.30 6.26 17.96
N LEU A 550 -3.73 5.05 17.97
CA LEU A 550 -4.26 3.96 18.78
C LEU A 550 -4.39 4.34 20.26
N GLU A 551 -3.44 5.09 20.83
CA GLU A 551 -3.50 5.47 22.26
C GLU A 551 -4.69 6.36 22.55
N THR A 552 -4.98 7.32 21.67
CA THR A 552 -6.13 8.23 21.81
C THR A 552 -7.45 7.44 21.83
N TYR A 553 -7.57 6.45 20.95
CA TYR A 553 -8.72 5.54 20.95
C TYR A 553 -8.81 4.73 22.26
N LEU A 554 -7.70 4.15 22.72
CA LEU A 554 -7.66 3.34 23.94
C LEU A 554 -8.03 4.17 25.18
N GLU A 555 -7.46 5.36 25.34
CA GLU A 555 -7.79 6.26 26.46
C GLU A 555 -9.28 6.61 26.51
N ARG A 556 -9.93 6.70 25.34
CA ARG A 556 -11.36 7.03 25.22
C ARG A 556 -12.26 5.82 25.44
N ALA A 557 -11.90 4.65 24.91
CA ALA A 557 -12.78 3.49 24.79
C ALA A 557 -12.42 2.30 25.70
N TRP A 558 -11.24 2.33 26.33
CA TRP A 558 -10.72 1.25 27.20
C TRP A 558 -10.36 1.75 28.60
N PRO A 559 -11.35 2.15 29.42
CA PRO A 559 -11.11 2.57 30.80
C PRO A 559 -10.92 1.42 31.80
#